data_AF-A0A2J6SKV3-F1
#
_entry.id   AF-A0A2J6SKV3-F1
#
_cell.length_a   1.000
_cell.length_b   1.000
_cell.length_c   1.000
_cell.angle_alpha   90.00
_cell.angle_beta   90.00
_cell.angle_gamma   90.00
#
_symmetry.space_group_name_H-M   'P 1'
#
loop_
_entity.id
_entity.type
_entity.pdbx_description
1 polymer ?
#
loop_
_entity_poly.entity_id
_entity_poly.type
_entity_poly.pdbx_seq_one_letter_code
_entity_poly.pdbx_strand_id
1 'polypeptide(L)'
;VEDYCPGYPRFSALVASHNSFQLCRRFSNLRARLLLLKQDRLSMLERQLAEIDTEETTALFLGSSRCDNNVQRTAVLSDIDVALADYGKLLADEFVERNHRMISFDVAKPRDILNLQNWVKGNACLAREETAYLANGPDLMSMAFSDDLALTRLEAWVEDFLIRFHPRFRGNSSLAGSRDPHVYIFSGVLLTRLTRTLIIVLLVVLLFVPVIICNALSGITSRIVVIVIASIFFIITLSGLTKANTGAMFVSGAT
;
A
#
# COMPACT_ATOMS: atom_id res chain seq x y z
N VAL A 1 -7.08 18.58 -18.77
CA VAL A 1 -8.02 18.52 -17.62
C VAL A 1 -8.93 19.75 -17.60
N GLU A 2 -8.46 20.87 -18.11
CA GLU A 2 -9.03 22.21 -18.01
C GLU A 2 -10.22 22.42 -18.94
N ASP A 3 -10.37 21.57 -19.95
CA ASP A 3 -11.49 21.57 -20.90
C ASP A 3 -12.82 21.13 -20.24
N TYR A 4 -12.77 20.51 -19.06
CA TYR A 4 -13.95 20.14 -18.29
C TYR A 4 -14.50 21.31 -17.46
N CYS A 5 -15.82 21.34 -17.26
CA CYS A 5 -16.51 22.32 -16.42
C CYS A 5 -15.90 22.36 -15.00
N PRO A 6 -15.73 23.57 -14.41
CA PRO A 6 -15.26 23.71 -13.03
C PRO A 6 -16.09 22.88 -12.05
N GLY A 7 -15.43 22.35 -11.01
CA GLY A 7 -16.04 21.53 -9.98
C GLY A 7 -15.65 20.07 -10.09
N TYR A 8 -16.55 19.17 -9.69
CA TYR A 8 -16.33 17.73 -9.73
C TYR A 8 -15.91 17.20 -11.10
N PRO A 9 -16.47 17.64 -12.25
CA PRO A 9 -16.03 17.13 -13.57
C PRO A 9 -14.55 17.40 -13.84
N ARG A 10 -14.04 18.58 -13.48
CA ARG A 10 -12.63 18.93 -13.65
C ARG A 10 -11.73 18.23 -12.62
N PHE A 11 -12.17 18.15 -11.37
CA PHE A 11 -11.40 17.48 -10.33
C PHE A 11 -11.29 15.97 -10.56
N SER A 12 -12.38 15.31 -10.95
CA SER A 12 -12.35 13.88 -11.30
C SER A 12 -11.49 13.61 -12.53
N ALA A 13 -11.53 14.50 -13.54
CA ALA A 13 -10.63 14.44 -14.68
C ALA A 13 -9.15 14.58 -14.27
N LEU A 14 -8.82 15.43 -13.29
CA LEU A 14 -7.48 15.51 -12.71
C LEU A 14 -7.09 14.21 -12.00
N VAL A 15 -7.94 13.71 -11.12
CA VAL A 15 -7.71 12.46 -10.37
C VAL A 15 -7.49 11.28 -11.33
N ALA A 16 -8.25 11.23 -12.43
CA ALA A 16 -8.12 10.21 -13.46
C ALA A 16 -6.91 10.41 -14.39
N SER A 17 -6.34 11.63 -14.45
CA SER A 17 -5.28 11.95 -15.41
C SER A 17 -3.93 11.31 -15.10
N HIS A 18 -3.66 11.03 -13.82
CA HIS A 18 -2.39 10.45 -13.42
C HIS A 18 -2.50 9.66 -12.12
N ASN A 19 -1.76 8.56 -12.06
CA ASN A 19 -1.67 7.65 -10.92
C ASN A 19 -1.32 8.37 -9.59
N SER A 20 -0.50 9.42 -9.64
CA SER A 20 -0.16 10.23 -8.44
C SER A 20 -1.36 10.96 -7.83
N PHE A 21 -2.44 11.19 -8.59
CA PHE A 21 -3.63 11.89 -8.08
C PHE A 21 -4.74 10.95 -7.64
N GLN A 22 -4.57 9.65 -7.81
CA GLN A 22 -5.50 8.62 -7.34
C GLN A 22 -5.33 8.37 -5.84
N LEU A 23 -5.50 9.44 -5.06
CA LEU A 23 -5.38 9.44 -3.61
C LEU A 23 -6.75 9.24 -2.97
N CYS A 24 -6.84 8.29 -2.04
CA CYS A 24 -8.05 8.08 -1.25
C CYS A 24 -7.71 7.74 0.20
N ARG A 25 -8.71 7.79 1.08
CA ARG A 25 -8.54 7.42 2.48
C ARG A 25 -8.72 5.93 2.68
N ARG A 26 -7.81 5.32 3.45
CA ARG A 26 -7.89 3.91 3.86
C ARG A 26 -8.83 3.70 5.06
N PHE A 27 -9.11 4.75 5.83
CA PHE A 27 -9.94 4.75 7.03
C PHE A 27 -9.48 3.74 8.09
N SER A 28 -8.17 3.54 8.26
CA SER A 28 -7.62 2.46 9.10
C SER A 28 -8.12 2.52 10.53
N ASN A 29 -8.15 3.72 11.13
CA ASN A 29 -8.65 3.90 12.50
C ASN A 29 -10.13 3.53 12.62
N LEU A 30 -10.97 4.00 11.70
CA LEU A 30 -12.41 3.73 11.72
C LEU A 30 -12.69 2.24 11.55
N ARG A 31 -11.97 1.57 10.66
CA ARG A 31 -12.08 0.12 10.42
C ARG A 31 -11.63 -0.67 11.64
N ALA A 32 -10.51 -0.29 12.27
CA ALA A 32 -10.06 -0.88 13.52
C ALA A 32 -11.07 -0.69 14.67
N ARG A 33 -11.67 0.51 14.77
CA ARG A 33 -12.70 0.79 15.78
C ARG A 33 -13.94 -0.08 15.60
N LEU A 34 -14.41 -0.27 14.36
CA LEU A 34 -15.53 -1.18 14.07
C LEU A 34 -15.20 -2.62 14.43
N LEU A 35 -13.98 -3.08 14.15
CA LEU A 35 -13.52 -4.42 14.53
C LEU A 35 -13.55 -4.61 16.05
N LEU A 36 -12.95 -3.68 16.79
CA LEU A 36 -12.89 -3.74 18.26
C LEU A 36 -14.27 -3.74 18.90
N LEU A 37 -15.21 -2.93 18.39
CA LEU A 37 -16.58 -2.89 18.92
C LEU A 37 -17.33 -4.22 18.70
N LYS A 38 -17.11 -4.89 17.56
CA LYS A 38 -17.73 -6.19 17.30
C LYS A 38 -17.11 -7.30 18.15
N GLN A 39 -15.79 -7.24 18.38
CA GLN A 39 -15.09 -8.16 19.28
C GLN A 39 -15.61 -8.03 20.71
N ASP A 40 -15.69 -6.81 21.23
CA ASP A 40 -16.19 -6.56 22.58
C ASP A 40 -17.64 -7.02 22.75
N ARG A 41 -18.50 -6.80 21.74
CA ARG A 41 -19.87 -7.33 21.75
C ARG A 41 -19.91 -8.85 21.89
N LEU A 42 -19.07 -9.57 21.13
CA LEU A 42 -18.98 -11.03 21.25
C LEU A 42 -18.45 -11.45 22.63
N SER A 43 -17.44 -10.77 23.17
CA SER A 43 -16.91 -11.05 24.51
C SER A 43 -17.94 -10.81 25.63
N MET A 44 -18.82 -9.81 25.48
CA MET A 44 -19.91 -9.61 26.44
C MET A 44 -20.94 -10.74 26.38
N LEU A 45 -21.35 -11.17 25.17
CA LEU A 45 -22.29 -12.27 24.99
C LEU A 45 -21.71 -13.61 25.47
N GLU A 46 -20.41 -13.85 25.23
CA GLU A 46 -19.69 -15.02 25.73
C GLU A 46 -19.67 -15.06 27.26
N ARG A 47 -19.43 -13.92 27.91
CA ARG A 47 -19.49 -13.81 29.37
C ARG A 47 -20.90 -14.10 29.91
N GLN A 48 -21.92 -13.52 29.28
CA GLN A 48 -23.32 -13.77 29.65
C GLN A 48 -23.69 -15.25 29.51
N LEU A 49 -23.24 -15.91 28.44
CA LEU A 49 -23.45 -17.34 28.24
C LEU A 49 -22.77 -18.15 29.35
N ALA A 50 -21.52 -17.83 29.68
CA ALA A 50 -20.78 -18.50 30.74
C ALA A 50 -21.42 -18.33 32.13
N GLU A 51 -22.00 -17.15 32.42
CA GLU A 51 -22.77 -16.90 33.63
C GLU A 51 -24.02 -17.79 33.68
N ILE A 52 -24.81 -17.86 32.60
CA ILE A 52 -25.99 -18.73 32.49
C ILE A 52 -25.61 -20.21 32.66
N ASP A 53 -24.49 -20.64 32.10
CA ASP A 53 -24.01 -22.02 32.21
C ASP A 53 -23.53 -22.34 33.63
N THR A 54 -22.93 -21.38 34.32
CA THR A 54 -22.46 -21.55 35.71
C THR A 54 -23.63 -21.62 36.70
N GLU A 55 -24.70 -20.86 36.45
CA GLU A 55 -25.90 -20.83 37.28
C GLU A 55 -26.88 -21.99 37.00
N GLU A 56 -26.62 -22.80 35.97
CA GLU A 56 -27.49 -23.91 35.56
C GLU A 56 -27.47 -25.04 36.60
N THR A 57 -28.65 -25.29 37.19
CA THR A 57 -28.84 -26.33 38.20
C THR A 57 -29.12 -27.71 37.57
N THR A 58 -29.61 -27.74 36.33
CA THR A 58 -30.00 -28.98 35.65
C THR A 58 -28.88 -29.47 34.74
N ALA A 59 -28.08 -30.43 35.22
CA ALA A 59 -26.97 -31.00 34.46
C ALA A 59 -27.37 -31.59 33.09
N LEU A 60 -28.61 -32.07 32.94
CA LEU A 60 -29.13 -32.58 31.67
C LEU A 60 -29.21 -31.50 30.59
N PHE A 61 -29.48 -30.24 30.96
CA PHE A 61 -29.57 -29.13 30.01
C PHE A 61 -28.19 -28.79 29.42
N LEU A 62 -27.15 -28.79 30.26
CA LEU A 62 -25.76 -28.63 29.80
C LEU A 62 -25.27 -29.84 28.98
N GLY A 63 -25.76 -31.04 29.27
CA GLY A 63 -25.32 -32.28 28.63
C GLY A 63 -26.04 -32.65 27.33
N SER A 64 -27.18 -32.04 27.02
CA SER A 64 -27.98 -32.37 25.83
C SER A 64 -28.78 -31.18 25.32
N SER A 65 -28.37 -30.63 24.17
CA SER A 65 -29.10 -29.53 23.49
C SER A 65 -30.53 -29.89 23.08
N ARG A 66 -30.83 -31.19 22.88
CA ARG A 66 -32.20 -31.65 22.60
C ARG A 66 -33.12 -31.57 23.81
N CYS A 67 -32.54 -31.59 25.00
CA CYS A 67 -33.26 -31.57 26.27
C CYS A 67 -33.16 -30.21 26.97
N ASP A 68 -32.40 -29.27 26.40
CA ASP A 68 -32.20 -27.95 26.95
C ASP A 68 -33.42 -27.06 26.71
N ASN A 69 -34.07 -26.68 27.81
CA ASN A 69 -35.22 -25.77 27.80
C ASN A 69 -34.88 -24.40 28.39
N ASN A 70 -33.60 -24.08 28.55
CA ASN A 70 -33.17 -22.77 29.06
C ASN A 70 -33.36 -21.70 27.97
N VAL A 71 -34.44 -20.93 28.12
CA VAL A 71 -34.84 -19.87 27.18
C VAL A 71 -33.80 -18.75 27.13
N GLN A 72 -33.13 -18.43 28.26
CA GLN A 72 -32.11 -17.40 28.31
C GLN A 72 -30.86 -17.82 27.55
N ARG A 73 -30.39 -19.07 27.74
CA ARG A 73 -29.28 -19.64 26.97
C ARG A 73 -29.57 -19.61 25.48
N THR A 74 -30.78 -20.04 25.09
CA THR A 74 -31.21 -20.06 23.68
C THR A 74 -31.22 -18.67 23.06
N ALA A 75 -31.69 -17.65 23.78
CA ALA A 75 -31.69 -16.26 23.33
C ALA A 75 -30.27 -15.72 23.14
N VAL A 76 -29.38 -15.92 24.13
CA VAL A 76 -27.98 -15.49 24.04
C VAL A 76 -27.25 -16.19 22.90
N LEU A 77 -27.48 -17.50 22.70
CA LEU A 77 -26.91 -18.24 21.58
C LEU A 77 -27.39 -17.72 20.21
N SER A 78 -28.65 -17.30 20.11
CA SER A 78 -29.17 -16.64 18.90
C SER A 78 -28.52 -15.28 18.66
N ASP A 79 -28.31 -14.48 19.72
CA ASP A 79 -27.63 -13.19 19.61
C ASP A 79 -26.16 -13.36 19.24
N ILE A 80 -25.50 -14.41 19.74
CA ILE A 80 -24.15 -14.81 19.37
C ILE A 80 -24.10 -15.19 17.89
N ASP A 81 -25.05 -15.98 17.38
CA ASP A 81 -25.10 -16.35 15.96
C ASP A 81 -25.18 -15.11 15.05
N VAL A 82 -26.04 -14.15 15.38
CA VAL A 82 -26.15 -12.88 14.64
C VAL A 82 -24.87 -12.05 14.74
N ALA A 83 -24.28 -11.95 15.95
CA ALA A 83 -23.05 -11.21 16.17
C ALA A 83 -21.84 -11.86 15.45
N LEU A 84 -21.78 -13.20 15.42
CA LEU A 84 -20.78 -13.95 14.68
C LEU A 84 -20.96 -13.82 13.17
N ALA A 85 -22.19 -13.77 12.66
CA ALA A 85 -22.43 -13.50 11.25
C ALA A 85 -22.01 -12.08 10.85
N ASP A 86 -22.24 -11.07 11.70
CA ASP A 86 -21.83 -9.69 11.47
C ASP A 86 -20.31 -9.49 11.61
N TYR A 87 -19.70 -10.13 12.62
CA TYR A 87 -18.25 -10.22 12.75
C TYR A 87 -17.62 -11.00 11.59
N GLY A 88 -18.27 -12.08 11.19
CA GLY A 88 -17.95 -12.92 10.06
C GLY A 88 -18.04 -12.17 8.73
N LYS A 89 -18.97 -11.25 8.51
CA LYS A 89 -18.96 -10.37 7.32
C LYS A 89 -17.76 -9.42 7.29
N LEU A 90 -17.29 -9.01 8.46
CA LEU A 90 -16.07 -8.22 8.60
C LEU A 90 -14.81 -9.09 8.47
N LEU A 91 -14.87 -10.36 8.87
CA LEU A 91 -13.75 -11.29 8.78
C LEU A 91 -13.69 -12.10 7.50
N ALA A 92 -14.82 -12.25 6.80
CA ALA A 92 -14.95 -13.05 5.59
C ALA A 92 -13.89 -12.60 4.62
N ASP A 93 -13.29 -13.59 3.96
CA ASP A 93 -12.11 -13.44 3.12
C ASP A 93 -12.21 -12.20 2.23
N GLU A 94 -13.40 -11.88 1.70
CA GLU A 94 -13.61 -10.68 0.91
C GLU A 94 -13.34 -9.34 1.63
N PHE A 95 -13.76 -9.13 2.89
CA PHE A 95 -13.50 -7.87 3.61
C PHE A 95 -12.12 -7.85 4.26
N VAL A 96 -11.61 -8.97 4.78
CA VAL A 96 -10.25 -9.05 5.33
C VAL A 96 -9.21 -8.98 4.23
N GLU A 97 -9.41 -9.65 3.11
CA GLU A 97 -8.54 -9.53 1.95
C GLU A 97 -8.61 -8.13 1.35
N ARG A 98 -9.81 -7.53 1.22
CA ARG A 98 -9.93 -6.12 0.81
C ARG A 98 -9.28 -5.18 1.81
N ASN A 99 -9.44 -5.40 3.12
CA ASN A 99 -8.76 -4.66 4.18
C ASN A 99 -7.25 -4.77 4.05
N HIS A 100 -6.75 -5.99 3.95
CA HIS A 100 -5.34 -6.30 3.87
C HIS A 100 -4.76 -5.67 2.62
N ARG A 101 -5.43 -5.81 1.47
CA ARG A 101 -5.08 -5.11 0.23
C ARG A 101 -5.08 -3.59 0.43
N MET A 102 -6.11 -3.04 1.08
CA MET A 102 -6.22 -1.60 1.37
C MET A 102 -5.11 -1.09 2.30
N ILE A 103 -4.71 -1.88 3.29
CA ILE A 103 -3.63 -1.55 4.22
C ILE A 103 -2.26 -1.76 3.57
N SER A 104 -2.15 -2.73 2.66
CA SER A 104 -0.92 -3.02 1.92
C SER A 104 -0.57 -1.98 0.87
N PHE A 105 -1.53 -1.12 0.47
CA PHE A 105 -1.20 0.02 -0.39
C PHE A 105 -0.22 0.95 0.31
N ASP A 106 0.76 1.41 -0.46
CA ASP A 106 1.74 2.36 0.00
C ASP A 106 1.06 3.66 0.47
N VAL A 107 1.64 4.24 1.52
CA VAL A 107 1.27 5.58 1.97
C VAL A 107 1.43 6.56 0.81
N ALA A 108 0.44 7.42 0.62
CA ALA A 108 0.49 8.46 -0.40
C ALA A 108 1.75 9.32 -0.24
N LYS A 109 2.48 9.55 -1.33
CA LYS A 109 3.71 10.35 -1.29
C LYS A 109 3.38 11.78 -0.83
N PRO A 110 4.13 12.38 0.11
CA PRO A 110 3.87 13.75 0.58
C PRO A 110 3.78 14.78 -0.54
N ARG A 111 4.59 14.61 -1.60
CA ARG A 111 4.58 15.46 -2.80
C ARG A 111 3.25 15.38 -3.54
N ASP A 112 2.69 14.18 -3.70
CA ASP A 112 1.48 13.96 -4.47
C ASP A 112 0.27 14.58 -3.72
N ILE A 113 0.25 14.43 -2.40
CA ILE A 113 -0.69 15.12 -1.51
C ILE A 113 -0.57 16.64 -1.67
N LEU A 114 0.66 17.18 -1.62
CA LEU A 114 0.92 18.61 -1.73
C LEU A 114 0.50 19.17 -3.11
N ASN A 115 0.79 18.44 -4.19
CA ASN A 115 0.36 18.81 -5.53
C ASN A 115 -1.16 18.91 -5.64
N LEU A 116 -1.88 17.93 -5.10
CA LEU A 116 -3.34 17.94 -5.12
C LEU A 116 -3.92 19.05 -4.24
N GLN A 117 -3.33 19.29 -3.06
CA GLN A 117 -3.69 20.42 -2.19
C GLN A 117 -3.47 21.78 -2.88
N ASN A 118 -2.33 21.95 -3.56
CA ASN A 118 -2.01 23.16 -4.29
C ASN A 118 -2.99 23.39 -5.44
N TRP A 119 -3.34 22.34 -6.19
CA TRP A 119 -4.33 22.43 -7.26
C TRP A 119 -5.71 22.82 -6.75
N VAL A 120 -6.18 22.18 -5.68
CA VAL A 120 -7.47 22.48 -5.04
C VAL A 120 -7.51 23.92 -4.56
N LYS A 121 -6.42 24.39 -3.94
CA LYS A 121 -6.28 25.78 -3.48
C LYS A 121 -6.24 26.78 -4.63
N GLY A 122 -5.61 26.43 -5.75
CA GLY A 122 -5.46 27.29 -6.94
C GLY A 122 -6.73 27.39 -7.79
N ASN A 123 -7.52 26.32 -7.88
CA ASN A 123 -8.74 26.27 -8.70
C ASN A 123 -10.03 26.55 -7.91
N ALA A 124 -10.00 26.38 -6.58
CA ALA A 124 -11.09 26.69 -5.64
C ALA A 124 -12.48 26.21 -6.09
N CYS A 125 -12.55 25.09 -6.83
CA CYS A 125 -13.76 24.65 -7.49
C CYS A 125 -14.56 23.61 -6.69
N LEU A 126 -14.07 23.20 -5.51
CA LEU A 126 -14.74 22.26 -4.61
C LEU A 126 -14.87 22.87 -3.21
N ALA A 127 -15.83 22.37 -2.44
CA ALA A 127 -16.00 22.78 -1.06
C ALA A 127 -14.77 22.40 -0.20
N ARG A 128 -14.47 23.23 0.80
CA ARG A 128 -13.31 23.01 1.68
C ARG A 128 -13.50 21.76 2.53
N GLU A 129 -14.74 21.48 2.91
CA GLU A 129 -15.16 20.32 3.68
C GLU A 129 -14.93 19.03 2.90
N GLU A 130 -15.21 19.04 1.59
CA GLU A 130 -15.04 17.89 0.70
C GLU A 130 -13.57 17.57 0.42
N THR A 131 -12.67 18.55 0.54
CA THR A 131 -11.23 18.41 0.27
C THR A 131 -10.39 18.32 1.54
N ALA A 132 -11.00 18.47 2.71
CA ALA A 132 -10.35 18.37 4.03
C ALA A 132 -9.68 17.01 4.27
N TYR A 133 -10.13 15.96 3.57
CA TYR A 133 -9.53 14.64 3.64
C TYR A 133 -8.04 14.64 3.22
N LEU A 134 -7.63 15.58 2.36
CA LEU A 134 -6.24 15.73 1.92
C LEU A 134 -5.30 16.18 3.03
N ALA A 135 -5.80 16.70 4.15
CA ALA A 135 -5.00 17.03 5.32
C ALA A 135 -4.60 15.80 6.14
N ASN A 136 -5.29 14.67 5.95
CA ASN A 136 -5.06 13.44 6.72
C ASN A 136 -3.97 12.55 6.09
N GLY A 137 -2.77 13.10 5.91
CA GLY A 137 -1.64 12.45 5.23
C GLY A 137 -1.41 10.96 5.59
N PRO A 138 -1.36 10.58 6.88
CA PRO A 138 -1.11 9.19 7.28
C PRO A 138 -2.21 8.21 6.84
N ASP A 139 -3.44 8.68 6.69
CA ASP A 139 -4.60 7.87 6.31
C ASP A 139 -4.83 7.87 4.79
N LEU A 140 -4.04 8.64 4.02
CA LEU A 140 -4.10 8.64 2.56
C LEU A 140 -3.26 7.50 1.98
N MET A 141 -3.82 6.83 0.97
CA MET A 141 -3.17 5.78 0.19
C MET A 141 -3.19 6.14 -1.29
N SER A 142 -2.17 5.69 -2.01
CA SER A 142 -2.13 5.77 -3.47
C SER A 142 -2.75 4.52 -4.07
N MET A 143 -3.78 4.67 -4.91
CA MET A 143 -4.42 3.54 -5.62
C MET A 143 -3.65 3.10 -6.87
N ALA A 144 -2.55 3.78 -7.20
CA ALA A 144 -1.69 3.43 -8.30
C ALA A 144 -1.06 2.05 -8.06
N PHE A 145 -1.63 1.02 -8.67
CA PHE A 145 -1.07 -0.31 -8.68
C PHE A 145 0.22 -0.28 -9.52
N SER A 146 1.36 -0.46 -8.87
CA SER A 146 2.62 -0.71 -9.56
C SER A 146 3.02 -2.14 -9.23
N ASP A 147 2.87 -3.03 -10.21
CA ASP A 147 3.23 -4.45 -10.13
C ASP A 147 4.70 -4.68 -9.74
N ASP A 148 5.53 -3.64 -9.85
CA ASP A 148 6.96 -3.70 -9.59
C ASP A 148 7.34 -2.73 -8.46
N LEU A 149 7.06 -3.17 -7.22
CA LEU A 149 7.39 -2.41 -6.00
C LEU A 149 8.89 -2.07 -5.91
N ALA A 150 9.77 -2.89 -6.51
CA ALA A 150 11.22 -2.59 -6.62
C ALA A 150 11.44 -1.39 -7.51
N LEU A 151 10.91 -1.48 -8.73
CA LEU A 151 11.13 -0.47 -9.74
C LEU A 151 10.56 0.86 -9.25
N THR A 152 9.40 0.86 -8.60
CA THR A 152 8.77 2.05 -8.03
C THR A 152 9.60 2.69 -6.90
N ARG A 153 10.23 1.89 -6.04
CA ARG A 153 11.14 2.39 -5.00
C ARG A 153 12.44 2.93 -5.58
N LEU A 154 12.99 2.26 -6.58
CA LEU A 154 14.19 2.72 -7.29
C LEU A 154 13.90 3.98 -8.09
N GLU A 155 12.74 4.07 -8.75
CA GLU A 155 12.25 5.27 -9.42
C GLU A 155 12.15 6.43 -8.44
N ALA A 156 11.55 6.22 -7.26
CA ALA A 156 11.48 7.25 -6.22
C ALA A 156 12.88 7.71 -5.75
N TRP A 157 13.80 6.77 -5.53
CA TRP A 157 15.17 7.10 -5.13
C TRP A 157 15.94 7.85 -6.23
N VAL A 158 15.83 7.40 -7.49
CA VAL A 158 16.44 8.06 -8.65
C VAL A 158 15.84 9.45 -8.84
N GLU A 159 14.53 9.59 -8.65
CA GLU A 159 13.84 10.87 -8.73
C GLU A 159 14.32 11.84 -7.63
N ASP A 160 14.38 11.38 -6.38
CA ASP A 160 14.88 12.18 -5.25
C ASP A 160 16.35 12.58 -5.45
N PHE A 161 17.17 11.66 -5.97
CA PHE A 161 18.55 11.94 -6.35
C PHE A 161 18.65 12.98 -7.46
N LEU A 162 17.88 12.82 -8.55
CA LEU A 162 17.86 13.77 -9.66
C LEU A 162 17.37 15.16 -9.22
N ILE A 163 16.36 15.23 -8.37
CA ILE A 163 15.86 16.51 -7.82
C ILE A 163 16.92 17.17 -6.94
N ARG A 164 17.63 16.39 -6.12
CA ARG A 164 18.70 16.90 -5.24
C ARG A 164 19.91 17.40 -6.01
N PHE A 165 20.31 16.71 -7.08
CA PHE A 165 21.52 17.04 -7.84
C PHE A 165 21.27 17.99 -9.02
N HIS A 166 20.04 18.02 -9.57
CA HIS A 166 19.67 18.89 -10.66
C HIS A 166 18.34 19.62 -10.41
N PRO A 167 18.35 20.75 -9.68
CA PRO A 167 17.14 21.55 -9.44
C PRO A 167 16.51 22.10 -10.74
N ARG A 168 17.23 22.11 -11.87
CA ARG A 168 16.69 22.43 -13.21
C ARG A 168 15.69 21.38 -13.73
N PHE A 169 15.75 20.13 -13.25
CA PHE A 169 14.81 19.08 -13.65
C PHE A 169 13.38 19.33 -13.12
N ARG A 170 13.21 20.21 -12.13
CA ARG A 170 11.89 20.65 -11.61
C ARG A 170 11.05 21.40 -12.65
N GLY A 171 11.68 22.02 -13.64
CA GLY A 171 11.03 22.96 -14.56
C GLY A 171 10.57 22.39 -15.90
N ASN A 172 10.95 21.15 -16.25
CA ASN A 172 10.73 20.61 -17.60
C ASN A 172 9.65 19.52 -17.70
N SER A 173 8.93 19.24 -16.62
CA SER A 173 7.89 18.20 -16.60
C SER A 173 6.50 18.80 -16.73
N SER A 174 6.26 19.52 -17.82
CA SER A 174 4.91 19.69 -18.36
C SER A 174 4.71 18.57 -19.36
N LEU A 175 3.98 17.51 -19.02
CA LEU A 175 3.23 16.65 -19.94
C LEU A 175 2.75 15.38 -19.21
N ALA A 176 1.68 15.56 -18.42
CA ALA A 176 0.65 14.55 -18.21
C ALA A 176 -0.63 15.25 -17.74
N GLY A 177 -1.49 15.66 -18.67
CA GLY A 177 -2.91 15.93 -18.41
C GLY A 177 -3.32 17.31 -17.86
N SER A 178 -2.52 17.96 -17.02
CA SER A 178 -2.85 19.28 -16.41
C SER A 178 -1.94 20.40 -16.92
N ARG A 179 -2.52 21.58 -17.19
CA ARG A 179 -1.83 22.83 -17.61
C ARG A 179 -1.59 23.78 -16.43
N ASP A 180 -1.94 23.39 -15.21
CA ASP A 180 -1.82 24.23 -14.02
C ASP A 180 -0.35 24.37 -13.55
N PRO A 181 0.19 25.60 -13.39
CA PRO A 181 1.56 25.84 -12.94
C PRO A 181 1.83 25.45 -11.48
N HIS A 182 0.80 25.18 -10.68
CA HIS A 182 0.94 24.78 -9.27
C HIS A 182 1.03 23.26 -9.07
N VAL A 183 0.99 22.48 -10.15
CA VAL A 183 0.99 21.02 -10.12
C VAL A 183 2.20 20.48 -10.86
N TYR A 184 3.10 19.83 -10.13
CA TYR A 184 4.31 19.25 -10.69
C TYR A 184 4.14 17.73 -10.84
N ILE A 185 3.93 17.27 -12.07
CA ILE A 185 3.88 15.84 -12.39
C ILE A 185 5.18 15.48 -13.08
N PHE A 186 5.97 14.62 -12.44
CA PHE A 186 7.10 14.02 -13.12
C PHE A 186 6.58 12.97 -14.10
N SER A 187 6.99 13.03 -15.37
CA SER A 187 6.53 12.05 -16.36
C SER A 187 7.05 10.66 -15.99
N GLY A 188 6.15 9.78 -15.53
CA GLY A 188 6.50 8.41 -15.13
C GLY A 188 7.27 7.66 -16.23
N VAL A 189 6.91 7.86 -17.50
CA VAL A 189 7.55 7.16 -18.64
C VAL A 189 9.05 7.45 -18.77
N LEU A 190 9.50 8.69 -18.54
CA LEU A 190 10.93 9.02 -18.57
C LEU A 190 11.65 8.47 -17.35
N LEU A 191 11.02 8.54 -16.18
CA LEU A 191 11.59 8.00 -14.94
C LEU A 191 11.79 6.49 -15.05
N THR A 192 10.76 5.77 -15.51
CA THR A 192 10.81 4.33 -15.70
C THR A 192 11.88 3.94 -16.72
N ARG A 193 12.00 4.68 -17.83
CA ARG A 193 13.06 4.45 -18.82
C ARG A 193 14.44 4.69 -18.23
N LEU A 194 14.66 5.81 -17.54
CA LEU A 194 15.95 6.13 -16.92
C LEU A 194 16.34 5.11 -15.84
N THR A 195 15.41 4.75 -14.96
CA THR A 195 15.64 3.75 -13.92
C THR A 195 16.00 2.40 -14.52
N ARG A 196 15.26 1.96 -15.56
CA ARG A 196 15.55 0.71 -16.27
C ARG A 196 16.92 0.74 -16.95
N THR A 197 17.28 1.84 -17.60
CA THR A 197 18.61 2.01 -18.20
C THR A 197 19.72 1.98 -17.15
N LEU A 198 19.53 2.64 -16.00
CA LEU A 198 20.50 2.68 -14.91
C LEU A 198 20.74 1.30 -14.30
N ILE A 199 19.68 0.50 -14.12
CA ILE A 199 19.80 -0.88 -13.63
C ILE A 199 20.63 -1.73 -14.61
N ILE A 200 20.36 -1.62 -15.92
CA ILE A 200 21.12 -2.36 -16.94
C ILE A 200 22.59 -1.94 -16.92
N VAL A 201 22.87 -0.64 -16.86
CA VAL A 201 24.25 -0.12 -16.79
C VAL A 201 24.95 -0.62 -15.53
N LEU A 202 24.27 -0.60 -14.38
CA LEU A 202 24.82 -1.10 -13.12
C LEU A 202 25.19 -2.59 -13.21
N LEU A 203 24.31 -3.42 -13.77
CA LEU A 203 24.58 -4.86 -13.95
C LEU A 203 25.76 -5.09 -14.90
N VAL A 204 25.86 -4.33 -15.99
CA VAL A 204 26.98 -4.41 -16.93
C VAL A 204 28.28 -4.02 -16.23
N VAL A 205 28.33 -2.88 -15.54
CA VAL A 205 29.52 -2.42 -14.80
C VAL A 205 29.94 -3.47 -13.77
N LEU A 206 28.99 -4.02 -13.03
CA LEU A 206 29.26 -5.01 -11.99
C LEU A 206 29.80 -6.33 -12.53
N LEU A 207 29.46 -6.68 -13.78
CA LEU A 207 29.94 -7.91 -14.43
C LEU A 207 31.30 -7.71 -15.12
N PHE A 208 31.51 -6.56 -15.78
CA PHE A 208 32.72 -6.31 -16.57
C PHE A 208 33.89 -5.73 -15.76
N VAL A 209 33.64 -4.87 -14.77
CA VAL A 209 34.72 -4.25 -13.97
C VAL A 209 35.59 -5.27 -13.22
N PRO A 210 35.03 -6.29 -12.55
CA PRO A 210 35.85 -7.30 -11.86
C PRO A 210 36.73 -8.09 -12.82
N VAL A 211 36.23 -8.38 -14.03
CA VAL A 211 36.98 -9.08 -15.08
C VAL A 211 38.16 -8.23 -15.56
N ILE A 212 37.94 -6.94 -15.80
CA ILE A 212 38.99 -6.00 -16.22
C ILE A 212 40.06 -5.86 -15.12
N ILE A 213 39.65 -5.72 -13.85
CA ILE A 213 40.57 -5.62 -12.72
C ILE A 213 41.38 -6.91 -12.53
N CYS A 214 40.74 -8.07 -12.64
CA CYS A 214 41.44 -9.36 -12.53
C CYS A 214 42.45 -9.57 -13.65
N ASN A 215 42.15 -9.07 -14.86
CA ASN A 215 43.08 -9.12 -15.99
C ASN A 215 44.32 -8.23 -15.76
N ALA A 216 44.17 -7.09 -15.08
CA ALA A 216 45.26 -6.18 -14.77
C ALA A 216 46.14 -6.64 -13.59
N LEU A 217 45.63 -7.48 -12.69
CA LEU A 217 46.36 -7.99 -11.53
C LEU A 217 47.15 -9.24 -11.89
N SER A 218 48.42 -9.33 -11.47
CA SER A 218 49.28 -10.50 -11.74
C SER A 218 49.13 -11.62 -10.70
N GLY A 219 48.72 -11.28 -9.47
CA GLY A 219 48.65 -12.21 -8.34
C GLY A 219 47.37 -13.05 -8.31
N ILE A 220 47.51 -14.37 -8.12
CA ILE A 220 46.36 -15.29 -8.01
C ILE A 220 45.50 -14.94 -6.79
N THR A 221 46.11 -14.64 -5.64
CA THR A 221 45.38 -14.29 -4.40
C THR A 221 44.58 -13.00 -4.54
N SER A 222 45.14 -11.96 -5.19
CA SER A 222 44.42 -10.69 -5.38
C SER A 222 43.25 -10.82 -6.35
N ARG A 223 43.38 -11.64 -7.41
CA ARG A 223 42.27 -11.99 -8.30
C ARG A 223 41.12 -12.67 -7.56
N ILE A 224 41.42 -13.66 -6.71
CA ILE A 224 40.41 -14.37 -5.93
C ILE A 224 39.67 -13.40 -4.99
N VAL A 225 40.40 -12.52 -4.29
CA VAL A 225 39.78 -11.52 -3.40
C VAL A 225 38.84 -10.58 -4.16
N VAL A 226 39.25 -10.09 -5.34
CA VAL A 226 38.41 -9.23 -6.19
C VAL A 226 37.14 -9.96 -6.65
N ILE A 227 37.26 -11.22 -7.08
CA ILE A 227 36.12 -12.04 -7.49
C ILE A 227 35.13 -12.26 -6.34
N VAL A 228 35.63 -12.57 -5.14
CA VAL A 228 34.79 -12.79 -3.95
C VAL A 228 34.02 -11.52 -3.58
N ILE A 229 34.70 -10.36 -3.52
CA ILE A 229 34.06 -9.08 -3.19
C ILE A 229 33.01 -8.71 -4.26
N ALA A 230 33.35 -8.85 -5.53
CA ALA A 230 32.43 -8.58 -6.63
C ALA A 230 31.20 -9.50 -6.60
N SER A 231 31.40 -10.78 -6.29
CA SER A 231 30.31 -11.76 -6.17
C SER A 231 29.37 -11.44 -5.01
N ILE A 232 29.91 -11.01 -3.86
CA ILE A 232 29.10 -10.55 -2.72
C ILE A 232 28.27 -9.33 -3.12
N PHE A 233 28.86 -8.34 -3.78
CA PHE A 233 28.14 -7.15 -4.22
C PHE A 233 27.07 -7.49 -5.28
N PHE A 234 27.36 -8.42 -6.19
CA PHE A 234 26.41 -8.97 -7.15
C PHE A 234 25.22 -9.65 -6.46
N ILE A 235 25.46 -10.48 -5.46
CA ILE A 235 24.38 -11.15 -4.71
C ILE A 235 23.54 -10.13 -3.92
N ILE A 236 24.15 -9.11 -3.31
CA ILE A 236 23.43 -8.06 -2.59
C ILE A 236 22.53 -7.25 -3.54
N THR A 237 23.07 -6.81 -4.68
CA THR A 237 22.30 -6.06 -5.70
C THR A 237 21.20 -6.91 -6.31
N LEU A 238 21.50 -8.16 -6.68
CA LEU A 238 20.50 -9.11 -7.20
C LEU A 238 19.42 -9.40 -6.16
N SER A 239 19.78 -9.62 -4.89
CA SER A 239 18.82 -9.86 -3.79
C SER A 239 17.91 -8.65 -3.56
N GLY A 240 18.44 -7.43 -3.63
CA GLY A 240 17.63 -6.21 -3.57
C GLY A 240 16.61 -6.11 -4.72
N LEU A 241 17.00 -6.52 -5.93
CA LEU A 241 16.13 -6.58 -7.11
C LEU A 241 15.12 -7.73 -7.03
N THR A 242 15.51 -8.91 -6.53
CA THR A 242 14.65 -10.11 -6.47
C THR A 242 13.69 -10.11 -5.29
N LYS A 243 14.08 -9.62 -4.10
CA LYS A 243 13.19 -9.54 -2.93
C LYS A 243 11.94 -8.69 -3.19
N ALA A 244 12.01 -7.82 -4.17
CA ALA A 244 10.87 -7.06 -4.64
C ALA A 244 9.98 -7.81 -5.65
N ASN A 245 10.54 -8.75 -6.42
CA ASN A 245 9.77 -9.67 -7.26
C ASN A 245 9.11 -10.79 -6.46
N THR A 246 9.69 -11.22 -5.32
CA THR A 246 9.08 -12.29 -4.51
C THR A 246 7.72 -11.88 -3.94
N GLY A 247 7.51 -10.59 -3.61
CA GLY A 247 6.19 -10.08 -3.22
C GLY A 247 5.15 -10.16 -4.33
N ALA A 248 5.55 -9.96 -5.59
CA ALA A 248 4.69 -10.11 -6.76
C ALA A 248 4.46 -11.61 -7.13
N MET A 249 5.46 -12.46 -6.95
CA MET A 249 5.35 -13.90 -7.27
C MET A 249 4.43 -14.67 -6.31
N PHE A 250 4.34 -14.27 -5.04
CA PHE A 250 3.38 -14.90 -4.11
C PHE A 250 1.91 -14.56 -4.45
N VAL A 251 1.65 -13.43 -5.11
CA VAL A 251 0.30 -13.05 -5.56
C VAL A 251 -0.04 -13.68 -6.91
N SER A 252 0.92 -13.78 -7.83
CA SER A 252 0.72 -14.42 -9.14
C SER A 252 0.68 -15.96 -9.10
N GLY A 253 0.97 -16.60 -7.97
CA GLY A 253 0.85 -18.05 -7.78
C GLY A 253 -0.49 -18.50 -7.20
N ALA A 254 -1.40 -17.58 -6.87
CA ALA A 254 -2.69 -17.86 -6.22
C ALA A 254 -3.90 -17.75 -7.17
N THR A 255 -3.67 -17.71 -8.49
CA THR A 255 -4.69 -17.87 -9.54
C THR A 255 -4.39 -19.10 -10.36
#